data_AF-A0A961WK47-F1
#
_entry.id   AF-A0A961WK47-F1
#
_cell.length_a   1.000
_cell.length_b   1.000
_cell.length_c   1.000
_cell.angle_alpha   90.00
_cell.angle_beta   90.00
_cell.angle_gamma   90.00
#
_symmetry.space_group_name_H-M   'P 1'
#
loop_
_entity.id
_entity.type
_entity.pdbx_description
1 polymer ?
#
loop_
_entity_poly.entity_id
_entity_poly.type
_entity_poly.pdbx_seq_one_letter_code
_entity_poly.pdbx_strand_id
1 'polypeptide(L)'
;MACALAVFVANTGSASADRIENEVALFAALDKVTARISKLQVPLGQSVEFGSLKVTPRVCFTRPATEQPKTTSFVEVEEKELDGNRKRIFTGWMFAESPGLNAVEHPVFDIWLTGCSKPHGGAHAATTAAPDQQPTAEGGAPADDSSEPVITRRRIRR
;
A
#
# COMPACT_ATOMS: atom_id res chain seq x y z
N MET A 1 42.33 33.97 39.36
CA MET A 1 40.97 33.43 39.11
C MET A 1 40.75 33.48 37.60
N ALA A 2 41.15 32.44 36.87
CA ALA A 2 41.15 32.40 35.41
C ALA A 2 39.97 31.56 34.92
N CYS A 3 39.06 32.17 34.15
CA CYS A 3 37.98 31.48 33.45
C CYS A 3 38.54 30.86 32.17
N ALA A 4 38.55 29.52 32.08
CA ALA A 4 38.74 28.81 30.82
C ALA A 4 37.36 28.46 30.24
N LEU A 5 36.91 29.23 29.25
CA LEU A 5 35.75 28.91 28.43
C LEU A 5 36.17 27.86 27.39
N ALA A 6 35.80 26.60 27.63
CA ALA A 6 35.95 25.54 26.64
C ALA A 6 34.88 25.71 25.55
N VAL A 7 35.31 26.07 24.33
CA VAL A 7 34.43 26.14 23.15
C VAL A 7 34.21 24.71 22.65
N PHE A 8 33.02 24.15 22.90
CA PHE A 8 32.57 22.91 22.27
C PHE A 8 32.22 23.20 20.80
N VAL A 9 33.09 22.79 19.88
CA VAL A 9 32.80 22.78 18.44
C VAL A 9 31.82 21.63 18.16
N ALA A 10 30.54 21.94 17.96
CA ALA A 10 29.54 20.97 17.58
C ALA A 10 29.70 20.60 16.10
N ASN A 11 30.02 19.33 15.82
CA ASN A 11 30.10 18.81 14.46
C ASN A 11 28.68 18.53 13.94
N THR A 12 28.18 19.40 13.05
CA THR A 12 26.88 19.24 12.42
C THR A 12 27.00 18.30 11.22
N GLY A 13 26.81 17.00 11.42
CA GLY A 13 26.59 16.06 10.31
C GLY A 13 25.24 16.34 9.64
N SER A 14 25.22 16.43 8.30
CA SER A 14 23.97 16.56 7.55
C SER A 14 23.25 15.22 7.49
N ALA A 15 22.02 15.15 8.02
CA ALA A 15 21.15 13.98 7.86
C ALA A 15 20.39 14.09 6.52
N SER A 16 20.55 13.09 5.65
CA SER A 16 19.75 12.96 4.43
C SER A 16 18.54 12.09 4.73
N ALA A 17 17.33 12.66 4.60
CA ALA A 17 16.08 11.93 4.77
C ALA A 17 15.62 11.39 3.42
N ASP A 18 16.16 10.24 3.01
CA ASP A 18 15.87 9.64 1.71
C ASP A 18 14.38 9.28 1.60
N ARG A 19 13.73 9.79 0.56
CA ARG A 19 12.28 9.65 0.34
C ARG A 19 12.09 8.97 -1.00
N ILE A 20 11.42 7.83 -0.97
CA ILE A 20 11.18 7.03 -2.17
C ILE A 20 9.85 7.47 -2.77
N GLU A 21 9.89 7.93 -4.01
CA GLU A 21 8.69 8.27 -4.77
C GLU A 21 8.10 7.00 -5.39
N ASN A 22 6.77 6.90 -5.42
CA ASN A 22 6.07 5.71 -5.91
C ASN A 22 5.01 6.10 -6.93
N GLU A 23 4.79 5.25 -7.92
CA GLU A 23 3.86 5.48 -9.02
C GLU A 23 2.42 5.07 -8.71
N VAL A 24 2.20 4.28 -7.65
CA VAL A 24 0.88 3.76 -7.26
C VAL A 24 0.64 3.96 -5.77
N ALA A 25 -0.53 4.51 -5.43
CA ALA A 25 -1.02 4.59 -4.07
C ALA A 25 -2.02 3.45 -3.78
N LEU A 26 -1.94 2.88 -2.58
CA LEU A 26 -2.77 1.79 -2.11
C LEU A 26 -3.72 2.31 -1.03
N PHE A 27 -5.02 2.18 -1.25
CA PHE A 27 -6.05 2.59 -0.29
C PHE A 27 -6.85 1.39 0.20
N ALA A 28 -7.33 1.46 1.42
CA ALA A 28 -8.46 0.68 1.87
C ALA A 28 -9.70 1.56 1.84
N ALA A 29 -10.80 0.98 1.37
CA ALA A 29 -12.09 1.62 1.26
C ALA A 29 -13.15 0.75 1.95
N LEU A 30 -13.75 1.27 3.02
CA LEU A 30 -14.83 0.63 3.76
C LEU A 30 -16.16 1.15 3.26
N ASP A 31 -17.06 0.25 2.92
CA ASP A 31 -18.49 0.53 2.83
C ASP A 31 -19.13 0.27 4.20
N LYS A 32 -19.57 1.35 4.86
CA LYS A 32 -20.20 1.30 6.19
C LYS A 32 -21.56 0.61 6.17
N VAL A 33 -22.25 0.57 5.03
CA VAL A 33 -23.57 -0.07 4.87
C VAL A 33 -23.42 -1.58 4.76
N THR A 34 -22.47 -2.05 3.96
CA THR A 34 -22.23 -3.49 3.75
C THR A 34 -21.17 -4.10 4.66
N ALA A 35 -20.47 -3.27 5.44
CA ALA A 35 -19.33 -3.63 6.29
C ALA A 35 -18.19 -4.34 5.53
N ARG A 36 -17.99 -4.00 4.24
CA ARG A 36 -16.96 -4.60 3.39
C ARG A 36 -15.80 -3.65 3.15
N ILE A 37 -14.58 -4.14 3.31
CA ILE A 37 -13.35 -3.40 3.00
C ILE A 37 -12.80 -3.89 1.66
N SER A 38 -12.58 -2.95 0.74
CA SER A 38 -11.96 -3.18 -0.56
C SER A 38 -10.59 -2.53 -0.63
N LYS A 39 -9.66 -3.15 -1.37
CA LYS A 39 -8.34 -2.56 -1.65
C LYS A 39 -8.39 -1.85 -3.00
N LEU A 40 -8.01 -0.58 -3.03
CA LEU A 40 -7.93 0.21 -4.25
C LEU A 40 -6.46 0.46 -4.57
N GLN A 41 -6.02 0.06 -5.76
CA GLN A 41 -4.69 0.38 -6.26
C GLN A 41 -4.85 1.45 -7.33
N VAL A 42 -4.35 2.65 -7.06
CA VAL A 42 -4.60 3.82 -7.91
C VAL A 42 -3.27 4.37 -8.38
N PRO A 43 -2.98 4.32 -9.70
CA PRO A 43 -1.83 5.02 -10.27
C PRO A 43 -1.92 6.51 -10.01
N LEU A 44 -0.77 7.16 -9.80
CA LEU A 44 -0.73 8.61 -9.60
C LEU A 44 -1.31 9.37 -10.79
N GLY A 45 -2.09 10.41 -10.48
CA GLY A 45 -2.76 11.24 -11.49
C GLY A 45 -3.98 10.60 -12.15
N GLN A 46 -4.24 9.31 -11.90
CA GLN A 46 -5.45 8.63 -12.33
C GLN A 46 -6.50 8.65 -11.21
N SER A 47 -7.76 8.42 -11.58
CA SER A 47 -8.85 8.34 -10.63
C SER A 47 -9.49 6.95 -10.65
N VAL A 48 -9.88 6.47 -9.47
CA VAL A 48 -10.75 5.29 -9.32
C VAL A 48 -12.06 5.70 -8.65
N GLU A 49 -13.14 5.02 -8.98
CA GLU A 49 -14.44 5.20 -8.33
C GLU A 49 -14.69 4.10 -7.31
N PHE A 50 -15.23 4.48 -6.15
CA PHE A 50 -15.69 3.60 -5.09
C PHE A 50 -17.01 4.15 -4.54
N GLY A 51 -18.12 3.50 -4.87
CA GLY A 51 -19.45 3.99 -4.54
C GLY A 51 -19.73 5.34 -5.22
N SER A 52 -20.03 6.37 -4.43
CA SER A 52 -20.19 7.75 -4.91
C SER A 52 -18.88 8.55 -4.92
N LEU A 53 -17.79 7.99 -4.42
CA LEU A 53 -16.51 8.69 -4.28
C LEU A 53 -15.58 8.40 -5.45
N LYS A 54 -14.86 9.44 -5.88
CA LYS A 54 -13.81 9.38 -6.88
C LYS A 54 -12.49 9.82 -6.24
N VAL A 55 -11.54 8.89 -6.15
CA VAL A 55 -10.27 9.07 -5.44
C VAL A 55 -9.15 9.30 -6.44
N THR A 56 -8.38 10.37 -6.25
CA THR A 56 -7.28 10.76 -7.14
C THR A 56 -6.02 11.07 -6.32
N PRO A 57 -5.07 10.13 -6.19
CA PRO A 57 -3.78 10.41 -5.59
C PRO A 57 -2.91 11.24 -6.56
N ARG A 58 -2.23 12.25 -6.02
CA ARG A 58 -1.30 13.10 -6.80
C ARG A 58 0.15 12.70 -6.58
N VAL A 59 0.51 12.33 -5.35
CA VAL A 59 1.84 11.84 -4.98
C VAL A 59 1.74 10.70 -3.97
N CYS A 60 2.75 9.84 -3.90
CA CYS A 60 2.85 8.79 -2.88
C CYS A 60 4.32 8.56 -2.52
N PHE A 61 4.66 8.70 -1.24
CA PHE A 61 6.03 8.62 -0.73
C PHE A 61 6.16 7.54 0.34
N THR A 62 7.24 6.78 0.29
CA THR A 62 7.64 5.81 1.32
C THR A 62 9.05 6.12 1.82
N ARG A 63 9.44 5.44 2.90
CA ARG A 63 10.80 5.46 3.45
C ARG A 63 11.54 4.15 3.17
N PRO A 64 12.88 4.17 3.11
CA PRO A 64 13.71 2.98 3.14
C PRO A 64 13.38 2.07 4.33
N ALA A 65 13.60 0.76 4.16
CA ALA A 65 13.38 -0.21 5.23
C ALA A 65 14.34 -0.06 6.43
N THR A 66 15.41 0.74 6.29
CA THR A 66 16.36 1.04 7.37
C THR A 66 15.87 2.14 8.33
N GLU A 67 14.81 2.87 7.97
CA GLU A 67 14.20 3.93 8.79
C GLU A 67 12.82 3.49 9.30
N GLN A 68 12.26 4.23 10.25
CA GLN A 68 10.88 4.03 10.67
C GLN A 68 9.92 4.23 9.48
N PRO A 69 8.95 3.31 9.26
CA PRO A 69 7.99 3.45 8.18
C PRO A 69 7.23 4.77 8.28
N LYS A 70 7.21 5.51 7.17
CA LYS A 70 6.42 6.73 7.03
C LYS A 70 5.94 6.86 5.60
N THR A 71 4.70 6.49 5.39
CA THR A 71 4.07 6.45 4.09
C THR A 71 3.02 7.53 4.00
N THR A 72 3.17 8.42 3.03
CA THR A 72 2.31 9.60 2.88
C THR A 72 1.86 9.78 1.44
N SER A 73 0.63 10.25 1.25
CA SER A 73 0.08 10.53 -0.07
C SER A 73 -0.78 11.79 -0.03
N PHE A 74 -0.62 12.67 -1.02
CA PHE A 74 -1.56 13.77 -1.22
C PHE A 74 -2.70 13.29 -2.12
N VAL A 75 -3.92 13.43 -1.63
CA VAL A 75 -5.11 12.83 -2.24
C VAL A 75 -6.21 13.87 -2.38
N GLU A 76 -6.87 13.84 -3.52
CA GLU A 76 -8.10 14.58 -3.78
C GLU A 76 -9.25 13.59 -3.89
N VAL A 77 -10.36 13.84 -3.19
CA VAL A 77 -11.57 13.02 -3.27
C VAL A 77 -12.77 13.87 -3.61
N GLU A 78 -13.47 13.46 -4.65
CA GLU A 78 -14.71 14.05 -5.13
C GLU A 78 -15.87 13.11 -4.81
N GLU A 79 -17.01 13.66 -4.41
CA GLU A 79 -18.28 12.95 -4.31
C GLU A 79 -19.15 13.29 -5.51
N LYS A 80 -19.81 12.29 -6.06
CA LYS A 80 -20.86 12.44 -7.06
C LYS A 80 -22.21 12.65 -6.36
N GLU A 81 -22.78 13.83 -6.53
CA GLU A 81 -24.09 14.20 -6.00
C GLU A 81 -25.23 13.60 -6.86
N LEU A 82 -26.44 13.60 -6.30
CA LEU A 82 -27.65 13.04 -6.93
C LEU A 82 -28.05 13.75 -8.24
N ASP A 83 -27.75 15.04 -8.34
CA ASP A 83 -27.98 15.86 -9.52
C ASP A 83 -26.90 15.66 -10.62
N GLY A 84 -25.90 14.82 -10.35
CA GLY A 84 -24.80 14.52 -11.26
C GLY A 84 -23.59 15.44 -11.12
N ASN A 85 -23.65 16.46 -10.24
CA ASN A 85 -22.51 17.32 -9.96
C ASN A 85 -21.41 16.57 -9.20
N ARG A 86 -20.17 17.07 -9.32
CA ARG A 86 -19.02 16.55 -8.57
C ARG A 86 -18.56 17.61 -7.59
N LYS A 87 -18.56 17.27 -6.31
CA LYS A 87 -18.12 18.14 -5.23
C LYS A 87 -16.85 17.58 -4.61
N ARG A 88 -15.81 18.41 -4.48
CA ARG A 88 -14.59 18.01 -3.78
C ARG A 88 -14.83 18.03 -2.28
N ILE A 89 -14.80 16.85 -1.66
CA ILE A 89 -15.06 16.67 -0.22
C ILE A 89 -13.78 16.57 0.61
N PHE A 90 -12.66 16.20 -0.01
CA PHE A 90 -11.37 16.08 0.66
C PHE A 90 -10.23 16.50 -0.27
N THR A 91 -9.24 17.18 0.30
CA THR A 91 -7.97 17.50 -0.35
C THR A 91 -6.91 17.64 0.72
N GLY A 92 -5.96 16.72 0.77
CA GLY A 92 -4.98 16.72 1.86
C GLY A 92 -4.02 15.55 1.85
N TRP A 93 -3.16 15.54 2.85
CA TRP A 93 -2.18 14.49 3.10
C TRP A 93 -2.80 13.37 3.93
N MET A 94 -2.68 12.13 3.44
CA MET A 94 -3.01 10.91 4.18
C MET A 94 -1.74 10.21 4.65
N PHE A 95 -1.83 9.49 5.78
CA PHE A 95 -0.72 8.79 6.43
C PHE A 95 -1.08 7.32 6.65
N ALA A 96 -0.30 6.39 6.13
CA ALA A 96 -0.63 4.96 6.24
C ALA A 96 -0.47 4.45 7.68
N GLU A 97 0.51 4.98 8.42
CA GLU A 97 0.81 4.58 9.80
C GLU A 97 -0.12 5.28 10.82
N SER A 98 -0.90 6.27 10.39
CA SER A 98 -1.91 6.93 11.24
C SER A 98 -3.16 7.30 10.43
N PRO A 99 -3.94 6.29 9.96
CA PRO A 99 -5.10 6.52 9.12
C PRO A 99 -6.12 7.49 9.73
N GLY A 100 -6.36 7.38 11.04
CA GLY A 100 -7.33 8.24 11.74
C GLY A 100 -6.95 9.71 11.85
N LEU A 101 -5.74 10.13 11.42
CA LEU A 101 -5.33 11.54 11.47
C LEU A 101 -5.92 12.35 10.31
N ASN A 102 -5.97 11.77 9.11
CA ASN A 102 -6.40 12.45 7.88
C ASN A 102 -7.00 11.46 6.87
N ALA A 103 -7.89 10.57 7.30
CA ALA A 103 -8.69 9.75 6.40
C ALA A 103 -9.90 10.55 5.85
N VAL A 104 -10.50 10.05 4.77
CA VAL A 104 -11.82 10.50 4.33
C VAL A 104 -12.86 9.77 5.15
N GLU A 105 -13.59 10.52 5.96
CA GLU A 105 -14.71 10.06 6.77
C GLU A 105 -16.02 10.53 6.12
N HIS A 106 -16.56 9.74 5.20
CA HIS A 106 -17.84 10.04 4.56
C HIS A 106 -18.96 9.26 5.28
N PRO A 107 -20.22 9.76 5.31
CA PRO A 107 -21.30 9.10 6.06
C PRO A 107 -21.54 7.62 5.68
N VAL A 108 -21.23 7.26 4.43
CA VAL A 108 -21.44 5.92 3.86
C VAL A 108 -20.12 5.17 3.63
N PHE A 109 -19.02 5.88 3.37
CA PHE A 109 -17.78 5.29 2.91
C PHE A 109 -16.60 5.86 3.68
N ASP A 110 -15.59 5.05 3.98
CA ASP A 110 -14.32 5.54 4.53
C ASP A 110 -13.18 5.15 3.62
N ILE A 111 -12.25 6.08 3.38
CA ILE A 111 -11.09 5.83 2.52
C ILE A 111 -9.84 6.34 3.22
N TRP A 112 -8.85 5.44 3.35
CA TRP A 112 -7.58 5.77 3.95
C TRP A 112 -6.41 5.10 3.21
N LEU A 113 -5.25 5.76 3.28
CA LEU A 113 -4.02 5.25 2.73
C LEU A 113 -3.55 4.02 3.52
N THR A 114 -3.08 3.00 2.81
CA THR A 114 -2.49 1.79 3.40
C THR A 114 -1.05 1.55 2.95
N GLY A 115 -0.63 2.17 1.84
CA GLY A 115 0.73 2.04 1.36
C GLY A 115 0.95 2.72 0.01
N CYS A 116 2.17 2.61 -0.50
CA CYS A 116 2.49 2.90 -1.90
C CYS A 116 3.14 1.66 -2.52
N SER A 117 3.16 1.58 -3.85
CA SER A 117 3.88 0.55 -4.60
C SER A 117 4.44 1.11 -5.90
N LYS A 118 5.34 0.33 -6.52
CA LYS A 118 6.07 0.71 -7.75
C LYS A 118 6.93 1.96 -7.54
N PRO A 119 8.06 1.84 -6.82
CA PRO A 119 8.96 2.96 -6.62
C PRO A 119 9.49 3.49 -7.96
N HIS A 120 9.42 4.80 -8.15
CA HIS A 120 9.95 5.51 -9.30
C HIS A 120 11.42 5.88 -9.03
N GLY A 121 12.34 5.36 -9.85
CA GLY A 121 13.70 5.89 -10.05
C GLY A 121 14.55 6.31 -8.84
N GLY A 122 15.21 5.33 -8.19
CA GLY A 122 16.46 5.47 -7.40
C GLY A 122 16.28 5.90 -5.94
N ALA A 123 16.54 5.12 -4.89
CA ALA A 123 17.46 4.02 -4.74
C ALA A 123 16.90 2.90 -3.84
N HIS A 124 16.33 1.86 -4.45
CA HIS A 124 16.41 0.47 -3.97
C HIS A 124 16.34 -0.45 -5.20
N ALA A 125 17.31 -0.30 -6.09
CA ALA A 125 17.71 -1.43 -6.92
C ALA A 125 18.44 -2.41 -5.98
N ALA A 126 17.75 -3.49 -5.64
CA ALA A 126 18.29 -4.80 -5.35
C ALA A 126 19.66 -4.84 -4.63
N THR A 127 19.64 -5.09 -3.32
CA THR A 127 20.57 -6.12 -2.83
C THR A 127 20.05 -7.45 -3.35
N THR A 128 20.49 -7.77 -4.55
CA THR A 128 20.65 -9.15 -5.01
C THR A 128 21.45 -9.90 -3.95
N ALA A 129 20.77 -10.67 -3.11
CA ALA A 129 21.34 -11.93 -2.69
C ALA A 129 21.22 -12.85 -3.91
N ALA A 130 22.36 -13.22 -4.46
CA ALA A 130 22.54 -13.90 -5.73
C ALA A 130 21.70 -15.20 -5.86
N PRO A 131 21.30 -15.57 -7.10
CA PRO A 131 20.89 -16.92 -7.40
C PRO A 131 22.15 -17.78 -7.48
N ASP A 132 22.34 -18.67 -6.51
CA ASP A 132 23.27 -19.78 -6.69
C ASP A 132 22.51 -21.10 -6.61
N GLN A 133 22.62 -21.82 -7.73
CA GLN A 133 22.53 -23.28 -7.90
C GLN A 133 21.26 -23.83 -8.56
N GLN A 134 21.37 -24.00 -9.88
CA GLN A 134 20.92 -25.20 -10.59
C GLN A 134 22.06 -25.59 -11.55
N PRO A 135 22.30 -26.86 -11.95
CA PRO A 135 21.37 -28.01 -11.93
C PRO A 135 22.01 -29.38 -11.56
N THR A 136 21.17 -30.37 -11.24
CA THR A 136 21.42 -31.77 -11.66
C THR A 136 20.12 -32.37 -12.18
N ALA A 137 20.12 -32.72 -13.47
CA ALA A 137 19.09 -33.48 -14.13
C ALA A 137 19.61 -34.91 -14.35
N GLU A 138 18.82 -35.90 -13.96
CA GLU A 138 18.73 -37.29 -14.44
C GLU A 138 17.63 -37.90 -13.54
N GLY A 139 16.45 -38.33 -13.98
CA GLY A 139 16.08 -39.03 -15.19
C GLY A 139 15.42 -40.33 -14.75
N GLY A 140 14.08 -40.40 -14.75
CA GLY A 140 13.35 -41.63 -14.45
C GLY A 140 11.86 -41.43 -14.17
N ALA A 141 11.03 -41.78 -15.15
CA ALA A 141 9.59 -42.08 -15.02
C ALA A 141 9.37 -43.51 -15.57
N PRO A 142 8.17 -44.14 -15.49
CA PRO A 142 7.01 -43.99 -14.59
C PRO A 142 6.48 -45.35 -14.04
N ALA A 143 5.49 -45.32 -13.13
CA ALA A 143 4.40 -46.32 -12.95
C ALA A 143 3.41 -45.74 -11.91
N ASP A 144 2.23 -45.24 -12.31
CA ASP A 144 0.93 -45.94 -12.38
C ASP A 144 0.57 -46.78 -11.14
N ASP A 145 -0.36 -46.27 -10.32
CA ASP A 145 -1.39 -47.10 -9.67
C ASP A 145 -2.61 -46.24 -9.30
N SER A 146 -3.67 -46.48 -10.05
CA SER A 146 -5.03 -46.01 -9.83
C SER A 146 -5.73 -46.85 -8.74
N SER A 147 -6.25 -46.20 -7.69
CA SER A 147 -7.48 -46.67 -7.01
C SER A 147 -8.05 -45.64 -6.02
N GLU A 148 -9.10 -44.92 -6.45
CA GLU A 148 -10.10 -44.32 -5.54
C GLU A 148 -10.98 -45.43 -4.92
N PRO A 149 -11.73 -45.12 -3.84
CA PRO A 149 -13.16 -45.31 -4.00
C PRO A 149 -14.01 -44.10 -3.59
N VAL A 150 -14.91 -43.79 -4.51
CA VAL A 150 -16.00 -42.82 -4.46
C VAL A 150 -17.01 -43.18 -3.36
N ILE A 151 -17.22 -42.26 -2.42
CA ILE A 151 -18.28 -42.38 -1.39
C ILE A 151 -19.66 -42.21 -2.06
N THR A 152 -20.33 -43.35 -2.26
CA THR A 152 -21.70 -43.39 -2.80
C THR A 152 -22.70 -42.96 -1.73
N ARG A 153 -23.37 -41.82 -1.97
CA ARG A 153 -24.49 -41.34 -1.16
C ARG A 153 -25.70 -42.28 -1.34
N ARG A 154 -26.05 -43.02 -0.28
CA ARG A 154 -27.24 -43.86 -0.23
C ARG A 154 -28.49 -42.98 -0.12
N ARG A 155 -29.31 -42.93 -1.18
CA ARG A 155 -30.68 -42.39 -1.11
C ARG A 155 -31.59 -43.43 -0.44
N ILE A 156 -32.18 -43.07 0.69
CA ILE A 156 -33.29 -43.84 1.28
C ILE A 156 -34.58 -43.36 0.59
N ARG A 157 -35.31 -44.27 -0.04
CA ARG A 157 -36.68 -44.08 -0.50
C ARG A 157 -37.58 -45.09 0.24
N ARG A 158 -38.75 -44.59 0.64
CA ARG A 158 -39.89 -45.23 1.33
C ARG A 158 -39.89 -45.05 2.84
#